data_AF-A0A3C0WNJ1-F1
#
_entry.id   AF-A0A3C0WNJ1-F1
#
_cell.length_a   1.000
_cell.length_b   1.000
_cell.length_c   1.000
_cell.angle_alpha   90.00
_cell.angle_beta   90.00
_cell.angle_gamma   90.00
#
_symmetry.space_group_name_H-M   'P 1'
#
loop_
_entity.id
_entity.type
_entity.pdbx_description
1 polymer ?
#
loop_
_entity_poly.entity_id
_entity_poly.type
_entity_poly.pdbx_seq_one_letter_code
_entity_poly.pdbx_strand_id
1 'polypeptide(L)'
;MPDAVIENCKINDEGKNIVCDGYVLLDARNNIREEAPDVVQKVRILALSPDIPNDTLSFGPDFPAETRTAIEAALVAFAETDAWKESIGSEDFYGWSGLSAALDADYDFVRQMVEANGITFESLGQ
;
A
#
# COMPACT_ATOMS: atom_id res chain seq x y z
N MET A 1 -9.74 1.70 13.11
CA MET A 1 -10.82 0.87 13.68
C MET A 1 -10.81 1.01 15.20
N PRO A 2 -11.96 1.16 15.88
CA PRO A 2 -12.02 1.22 17.34
C PRO A 2 -11.67 -0.10 18.03
N ASP A 3 -11.08 -0.06 19.22
CA ASP A 3 -10.73 -1.28 19.97
C ASP A 3 -11.96 -2.13 20.35
N ALA A 4 -13.12 -1.49 20.53
CA ALA A 4 -14.35 -2.15 20.92
C ALA A 4 -14.85 -3.20 19.91
N VAL A 5 -14.39 -3.16 18.65
CA VAL A 5 -14.82 -4.09 17.60
C VAL A 5 -13.82 -5.23 17.35
N ILE A 6 -12.69 -5.26 18.07
CA ILE A 6 -11.61 -6.24 17.90
C ILE A 6 -12.11 -7.68 18.08
N GLU A 7 -12.94 -7.94 19.09
CA GLU A 7 -13.47 -9.28 19.37
C GLU A 7 -14.36 -9.80 18.24
N ASN A 8 -14.94 -8.91 17.44
CA ASN A 8 -15.82 -9.25 16.32
C ASN A 8 -15.06 -9.43 14.99
N CYS A 9 -13.73 -9.23 14.98
CA CYS A 9 -12.91 -9.42 13.80
C CYS A 9 -12.91 -10.87 13.33
N LYS A 10 -13.24 -11.08 12.07
CA LYS A 10 -13.23 -12.39 11.42
C LYS A 10 -12.93 -12.27 9.95
N ILE A 11 -12.47 -13.35 9.33
CA ILE A 11 -12.36 -13.43 7.88
C ILE A 11 -13.78 -13.29 7.28
N ASN A 12 -13.91 -12.48 6.23
CA ASN A 12 -15.16 -12.32 5.51
C ASN A 12 -15.56 -13.62 4.77
N ASP A 13 -16.80 -13.67 4.28
CA ASP A 13 -17.34 -14.88 3.63
C ASP A 13 -16.58 -15.27 2.34
N GLU A 14 -15.84 -14.32 1.75
CA GLU A 14 -15.02 -14.53 0.56
C GLU A 14 -13.60 -15.03 0.87
N GLY A 15 -13.18 -15.06 2.14
CA GLY A 15 -11.82 -15.44 2.52
C GLY A 15 -10.75 -14.36 2.25
N LYS A 16 -11.14 -13.21 1.69
CA LYS A 16 -10.21 -12.20 1.16
C LYS A 16 -9.69 -11.23 2.21
N ASN A 17 -10.49 -10.92 3.22
CA ASN A 17 -10.18 -9.87 4.18
C ASN A 17 -10.66 -10.20 5.59
N ILE A 18 -9.94 -9.73 6.59
CA ILE A 18 -10.45 -9.63 7.97
C ILE A 18 -11.34 -8.40 8.06
N VAL A 19 -12.57 -8.62 8.50
CA VAL A 19 -13.58 -7.57 8.70
C VAL A 19 -14.02 -7.56 10.15
N CYS A 20 -14.07 -6.37 10.74
CA CYS A 20 -14.44 -6.14 12.13
C CYS A 20 -15.57 -5.12 12.19
N ASP A 21 -16.83 -5.57 12.35
CA ASP A 21 -18.02 -4.69 12.35
C ASP A 21 -18.05 -3.67 11.21
N GLY A 22 -17.74 -4.12 9.98
CA GLY A 22 -17.74 -3.29 8.77
C GLY A 22 -16.42 -2.56 8.49
N TYR A 23 -15.44 -2.62 9.38
CA TYR A 23 -14.08 -2.15 9.10
C TYR A 23 -13.28 -3.23 8.39
N VAL A 24 -12.74 -2.92 7.21
CA VAL A 24 -11.78 -3.77 6.50
C VAL A 24 -10.39 -3.49 7.02
N LEU A 25 -9.64 -4.54 7.34
CA LEU A 25 -8.27 -4.41 7.83
C LEU A 25 -7.28 -4.25 6.67
N LEU A 26 -6.47 -3.19 6.71
CA LEU A 26 -5.51 -2.85 5.64
C LEU A 26 -4.04 -2.94 6.08
N ASP A 27 -3.77 -3.51 7.25
CA ASP A 27 -2.40 -3.71 7.73
C ASP A 27 -1.93 -5.17 7.57
N ALA A 28 -0.65 -5.40 7.86
CA ALA A 28 0.04 -6.69 7.64
C ALA A 28 -0.64 -7.90 8.30
N ARG A 29 -1.48 -7.70 9.32
CA ARG A 29 -2.24 -8.81 9.93
C ARG A 29 -3.21 -9.45 8.95
N ASN A 30 -3.74 -8.69 7.98
CA ASN A 30 -4.63 -9.21 6.95
C ASN A 30 -3.93 -10.22 6.02
N ASN A 31 -2.60 -10.14 5.88
CA ASN A 31 -1.83 -11.01 4.99
C ASN A 31 -1.62 -12.41 5.56
N ILE A 32 -1.76 -12.60 6.87
CA ILE A 32 -1.61 -13.90 7.55
C ILE A 32 -2.95 -14.44 8.05
N ARG A 33 -4.05 -13.96 7.48
CA ARG A 33 -5.42 -14.27 7.92
C ARG A 33 -5.74 -15.77 7.85
N GLU A 34 -5.17 -16.50 6.89
CA GLU A 34 -5.40 -17.94 6.75
C GLU A 34 -4.60 -18.75 7.77
N GLU A 35 -3.35 -18.35 8.03
CA GLU A 35 -2.46 -19.02 8.99
C GLU A 35 -2.78 -18.67 10.46
N ALA A 36 -3.29 -17.45 10.69
CA ALA A 36 -3.60 -16.90 12.01
C ALA A 36 -4.93 -16.11 11.97
N PRO A 37 -6.08 -16.80 11.91
CA PRO A 37 -7.40 -16.16 11.78
C PRO A 37 -7.79 -15.27 12.97
N ASP A 38 -7.15 -15.46 14.13
CA ASP A 38 -7.35 -14.68 15.35
C ASP A 38 -6.23 -13.65 15.61
N VAL A 39 -5.40 -13.37 14.61
CA VAL A 39 -4.24 -12.47 14.74
C VAL A 39 -4.62 -11.10 15.34
N VAL A 40 -5.76 -10.52 14.94
CA VAL A 40 -6.18 -9.20 15.41
C VAL A 40 -6.51 -9.19 16.90
N GLN A 41 -6.98 -10.31 17.45
CA GLN A 41 -7.25 -10.49 18.88
C GLN A 41 -5.99 -10.78 19.68
N LYS A 42 -4.95 -11.34 19.05
CA LYS A 42 -3.70 -11.74 19.75
C LYS A 42 -2.61 -10.69 19.69
N VAL A 43 -2.58 -9.84 18.67
CA VAL A 43 -1.54 -8.83 18.46
C VAL A 43 -2.09 -7.42 18.37
N ARG A 44 -1.29 -6.46 18.82
CA ARG A 44 -1.68 -5.05 18.94
C ARG A 44 -0.60 -4.13 18.39
N ILE A 45 -1.02 -3.00 17.84
CA ILE A 45 -0.14 -1.94 17.36
C ILE A 45 0.49 -1.26 18.58
N LEU A 46 1.83 -1.20 18.63
CA LEU A 46 2.55 -0.53 19.72
C LEU A 46 2.79 0.95 19.43
N ALA A 47 3.09 1.26 18.18
CA ALA A 47 3.33 2.61 17.68
C ALA A 47 3.06 2.64 16.18
N LEU A 48 2.72 3.83 15.68
CA LEU A 48 2.70 4.13 14.26
C LEU A 48 3.89 5.03 13.94
N SER A 49 4.61 4.72 12.87
CA SER A 49 5.61 5.64 12.33
C SER A 49 4.92 6.85 11.68
N PRO A 50 5.66 7.93 11.41
CA PRO A 50 5.22 8.93 10.43
C PRO A 50 4.89 8.27 9.09
N ASP A 51 4.00 8.92 8.35
CA ASP A 51 3.64 8.49 7.00
C ASP A 51 4.85 8.58 6.07
N ILE A 52 4.98 7.59 5.20
CA ILE A 52 5.99 7.54 4.14
C ILE A 52 5.28 7.36 2.79
N PRO A 53 5.89 7.78 1.68
CA PRO A 53 5.39 7.45 0.35
C PRO A 53 5.23 5.94 0.22
N ASN A 54 4.06 5.52 -0.28
CA ASN A 54 3.80 4.11 -0.58
C ASN A 54 4.53 3.67 -1.87
N ASP A 55 4.44 2.38 -2.19
CA ASP A 55 5.07 1.79 -3.38
C ASP A 55 4.81 2.58 -4.67
N THR A 56 5.81 2.59 -5.55
CA THR A 56 5.85 3.44 -6.73
C THR A 56 5.79 2.64 -8.02
N LEU A 57 5.03 3.14 -9.00
CA LEU A 57 5.27 2.83 -10.41
C LEU A 57 6.27 3.84 -10.97
N SER A 58 7.46 3.35 -11.35
CA SER A 58 8.56 4.22 -11.78
C SER A 58 9.01 3.92 -13.19
N PHE A 59 9.38 4.98 -13.91
CA PHE A 59 10.00 4.88 -15.23
C PHE A 59 11.50 5.08 -15.11
N GLY A 60 12.27 4.40 -15.96
CA GLY A 60 13.70 4.67 -16.08
C GLY A 60 13.96 6.12 -16.55
N PRO A 61 15.14 6.68 -16.24
CA PRO A 61 15.46 8.08 -16.56
C PRO A 61 15.42 8.39 -18.06
N ASP A 62 15.73 7.39 -18.90
CA ASP A 62 15.75 7.52 -20.36
C ASP A 62 14.41 7.12 -21.02
N PHE A 63 13.36 6.88 -20.23
CA PHE A 63 12.06 6.51 -20.77
C PHE A 63 11.42 7.68 -21.53
N PRO A 64 10.91 7.48 -22.76
CA PRO A 64 10.39 8.58 -23.58
C PRO A 64 9.26 9.35 -22.90
N ALA A 65 9.40 10.67 -22.77
CA ALA A 65 8.48 11.51 -22.01
C ALA A 65 7.03 11.47 -22.55
N GLU A 66 6.86 11.45 -23.88
CA GLU A 66 5.53 11.37 -24.49
C GLU A 66 4.83 10.04 -24.17
N THR A 67 5.56 8.94 -24.28
CA THR A 67 5.05 7.61 -23.93
C THR A 67 4.75 7.50 -22.43
N ARG A 68 5.59 8.11 -21.57
CA ARG A 68 5.36 8.16 -20.13
C ARG A 68 4.02 8.82 -19.82
N THR A 69 3.81 10.03 -20.33
CA THR A 69 2.57 10.78 -20.12
C THR A 69 1.34 10.02 -20.61
N ALA A 70 1.45 9.33 -21.75
CA ALA A 70 0.36 8.50 -22.28
C ALA A 70 0.02 7.32 -21.35
N ILE A 71 1.04 6.65 -20.79
CA ILE A 71 0.86 5.55 -19.84
C ILE A 71 0.25 6.05 -18.53
N GLU A 72 0.79 7.14 -17.96
CA GLU A 72 0.27 7.75 -16.72
C GLU A 72 -1.21 8.10 -16.85
N ALA A 73 -1.59 8.79 -17.92
CA ALA A 73 -2.98 9.16 -18.17
C ALA A 73 -3.89 7.94 -18.35
N ALA A 74 -3.42 6.91 -19.07
CA ALA A 74 -4.19 5.68 -19.26
C ALA A 74 -4.38 4.91 -17.94
N LEU A 75 -3.36 4.82 -17.10
CA LEU A 75 -3.43 4.13 -15.81
C LEU A 75 -4.37 4.84 -14.83
N VAL A 76 -4.29 6.17 -14.74
CA VAL A 76 -5.19 6.96 -13.89
C VAL A 76 -6.64 6.79 -14.34
N ALA A 77 -6.91 6.92 -15.65
CA ALA A 77 -8.26 6.72 -16.18
C ALA A 77 -8.76 5.28 -15.99
N PHE A 78 -7.89 4.28 -16.12
CA PHE A 78 -8.25 2.88 -15.91
C PHE A 78 -8.57 2.57 -14.44
N ALA A 79 -7.84 3.17 -13.50
CA ALA A 79 -8.06 3.01 -12.06
C ALA A 79 -9.44 3.53 -11.59
N GLU A 80 -10.08 4.41 -12.36
CA GLU A 80 -11.45 4.88 -12.10
C GLU A 80 -12.54 3.92 -12.59
N THR A 81 -12.18 2.84 -13.28
CA THR A 81 -13.15 1.87 -13.85
C THR A 81 -13.35 0.66 -12.94
N ASP A 82 -14.52 0.02 -13.02
CA ASP A 82 -14.78 -1.24 -12.28
C ASP A 82 -13.81 -2.37 -12.65
N ALA A 83 -13.30 -2.36 -13.89
CA ALA A 83 -12.34 -3.35 -14.39
C ALA A 83 -10.96 -3.26 -13.69
N TRP A 84 -10.64 -2.17 -13.00
CA TRP A 84 -9.42 -2.03 -12.20
C TRP A 84 -9.26 -3.16 -11.18
N LYS A 85 -10.35 -3.49 -10.48
CA LYS A 85 -10.39 -4.48 -9.39
C LYS A 85 -10.10 -5.92 -9.87
N GLU A 86 -10.27 -6.18 -11.16
CA GLU A 86 -10.02 -7.47 -11.80
C GLU A 86 -8.65 -7.51 -12.51
N SER A 87 -7.76 -6.56 -12.23
CA SER A 87 -6.47 -6.37 -12.91
C SER A 87 -5.32 -6.15 -11.91
N ILE A 88 -4.31 -5.35 -12.28
CA ILE A 88 -3.23 -4.91 -11.37
C ILE A 88 -3.75 -4.17 -10.13
N GLY A 89 -4.98 -3.65 -10.19
CA GLY A 89 -5.69 -3.02 -9.09
C GLY A 89 -6.41 -3.95 -8.14
N SER A 90 -6.28 -5.27 -8.33
CA SER A 90 -6.90 -6.24 -7.43
C SER A 90 -6.22 -6.22 -6.06
N GLU A 91 -7.03 -6.24 -4.99
CA GLU A 91 -6.53 -6.38 -3.62
C GLU A 91 -5.70 -7.67 -3.45
N ASP A 92 -6.05 -8.73 -4.19
CA ASP A 92 -5.37 -10.04 -4.13
C ASP A 92 -4.05 -10.07 -4.93
N PHE A 93 -3.73 -9.03 -5.71
CA PHE A 93 -2.50 -8.97 -6.50
C PHE A 93 -1.37 -8.25 -5.76
N TYR A 94 -1.54 -6.95 -5.52
CA TYR A 94 -0.51 -6.10 -4.90
C TYR A 94 -1.10 -5.18 -3.81
N GLY A 95 -2.37 -5.39 -3.43
CA GLY A 95 -3.01 -4.61 -2.37
C GLY A 95 -3.22 -3.12 -2.69
N TRP A 96 -3.20 -2.73 -3.97
CA TRP A 96 -3.38 -1.34 -4.36
C TRP A 96 -4.86 -0.95 -4.38
N SER A 97 -5.20 0.11 -3.63
CA SER A 97 -6.53 0.72 -3.69
C SER A 97 -6.68 1.76 -4.81
N GLY A 98 -5.60 2.14 -5.49
CA GLY A 98 -5.60 3.11 -6.57
C GLY A 98 -4.21 3.65 -6.90
N LEU A 99 -4.18 4.65 -7.80
CA LEU A 99 -2.97 5.34 -8.25
C LEU A 99 -3.15 6.85 -8.14
N SER A 100 -2.06 7.56 -7.84
CA SER A 100 -2.01 9.01 -7.88
C SER A 100 -0.67 9.48 -8.44
N ALA A 101 -0.65 10.68 -9.02
CA ALA A 101 0.58 11.27 -9.52
C ALA A 101 1.51 11.62 -8.34
N ALA A 102 2.70 11.05 -8.34
CA ALA A 102 3.72 11.38 -7.35
C ALA A 102 4.39 12.73 -7.68
N LEU A 103 4.62 13.52 -6.64
CA LEU A 103 5.41 14.74 -6.71
C LEU A 103 6.82 14.47 -6.21
N ASP A 104 7.81 15.21 -6.71
CA ASP A 104 9.18 15.08 -6.19
C ASP A 104 9.22 15.34 -4.68
N ALA A 105 8.46 16.32 -4.18
CA ALA A 105 8.38 16.67 -2.76
C ALA A 105 7.88 15.51 -1.87
N ASP A 106 7.13 14.54 -2.41
CA ASP A 106 6.68 13.39 -1.64
C ASP A 106 7.89 12.57 -1.13
N TYR A 107 9.01 12.59 -1.86
CA TYR A 107 10.24 11.87 -1.50
C TYR A 107 11.19 12.67 -0.60
N ASP A 108 10.82 13.88 -0.14
CA ASP A 108 11.65 14.66 0.78
C ASP A 108 11.93 13.92 2.09
N PHE A 109 10.94 13.18 2.60
CA PHE A 109 11.14 12.35 3.80
C PHE A 109 12.25 11.31 3.60
N VAL A 110 12.31 10.68 2.42
CA VAL A 110 13.35 9.70 2.08
C VAL A 110 14.72 10.36 2.04
N ARG A 111 14.83 11.55 1.42
CA ARG A 111 16.07 12.34 1.39
C ARG A 111 16.56 12.70 2.80
N GLN A 112 15.66 13.14 3.67
CA GLN A 112 15.97 13.46 5.06
C GLN A 112 16.44 12.23 5.85
N MET A 113 15.82 11.07 5.62
CA MET A 113 16.22 9.82 6.28
C MET A 113 17.61 9.35 5.83
N VAL A 114 17.94 9.45 4.55
CA VAL A 114 19.29 9.14 4.02
C VAL A 114 20.34 10.02 4.70
N GLU A 115 20.09 11.33 4.77
CA GLU A 115 20.98 12.29 5.44
C GLU A 115 21.13 12.00 6.94
N ALA A 116 20.02 11.79 7.65
CA ALA A 116 20.01 11.54 9.09
C ALA A 116 20.75 10.25 9.49
N ASN A 117 20.77 9.25 8.61
CA ASN A 117 21.47 7.99 8.84
C ASN A 117 22.93 8.00 8.33
N GLY A 118 23.40 9.11 7.75
CA GLY A 118 24.77 9.24 7.26
C GLY A 118 25.11 8.29 6.11
N ILE A 119 24.10 7.86 5.36
CA ILE A 119 24.25 6.96 4.20
C ILE A 119 24.11 7.76 2.90
N THR A 120 24.48 7.15 1.78
CA THR A 120 24.24 7.72 0.44
C THR A 120 23.18 6.91 -0.31
N PHE A 121 22.58 7.49 -1.35
CA PHE A 121 21.61 6.77 -2.18
C PHE A 121 22.21 5.53 -2.84
N GLU A 122 23.48 5.57 -3.23
CA GLU A 122 24.21 4.45 -3.84
C GLU A 122 24.45 3.29 -2.86
N SER A 123 24.42 3.58 -1.56
CA SER A 123 24.57 2.57 -0.50
C SER A 123 23.24 1.94 -0.05
N LEU A 124 22.10 2.43 -0.54
CA LEU A 124 20.79 1.85 -0.22
C LEU A 124 20.65 0.46 -0.85
N GLY A 125 20.35 -0.55 -0.01
CA GLY A 125 20.08 -1.92 -0.47
C GLY A 125 21.31 -2.80 -0.74
N GLN A 126 22.51 -2.34 -0.37
CA GLN A 126 23.71 -3.19 -0.21
C GLN A 126 23.77 -3.79 1.20
#